data_AF-A0AAD9IUC5-F1
#
_entry.id   AF-A0AAD9IUC5-F1
#
_cell.length_a   1.000
_cell.length_b   1.000
_cell.length_c   1.000
_cell.angle_alpha   90.00
_cell.angle_beta   90.00
_cell.angle_gamma   90.00
#
_symmetry.space_group_name_H-M   'P 1'
#
loop_
_entity.id
_entity.type
_entity.pdbx_description
1 polymer ?
#
loop_
_entity_poly.entity_id
_entity_poly.type
_entity_poly.pdbx_seq_one_letter_code
_entity_poly.pdbx_strand_id
1 'polypeptide(L)'
;MIETLKDAPSHLKSWTHYIQYGDHNVPDDDAKVHLYVGNNSLRSEDLKTLKPKHWLNDQVIHAYLDVLSMDVNAIKPTVHVIPSFLAVKWESGDHTSCLYPKVAFEKFKWILLPICTNHHWLLLIADMVNNTVGVLNSLDWDQSRHDPFLTSWKSFMSARGLKEEWSVARYISSIQQDGDSCGVFVLMCSFVV
;
A
#
# COMPACT_ATOMS: atom_id res chain seq x y z
N MET A 1 5.77 8.04 -26.40
CA MET A 1 6.09 7.47 -25.08
C MET A 1 7.04 8.47 -24.43
N ILE A 2 6.83 8.91 -23.19
CA ILE A 2 7.75 9.86 -22.55
C ILE A 2 8.98 9.06 -22.14
N GLU A 3 10.07 9.23 -22.88
CA GLU A 3 11.30 8.46 -22.69
C GLU A 3 12.18 9.06 -21.59
N THR A 4 11.99 10.34 -21.24
CA THR A 4 12.69 10.99 -20.13
C THR A 4 11.79 11.96 -19.36
N LEU A 5 12.02 12.13 -18.06
CA LEU A 5 11.31 13.12 -17.21
C LEU A 5 11.50 14.57 -17.70
N LYS A 6 12.48 14.83 -18.57
CA LYS A 6 12.73 16.16 -19.16
C LYS A 6 11.65 16.55 -20.17
N ASP A 7 11.03 15.56 -20.80
CA ASP A 7 9.94 15.73 -21.78
C ASP A 7 8.56 15.67 -21.12
N ALA A 8 8.53 15.53 -19.78
CA ALA A 8 7.29 15.49 -19.04
C ALA A 8 6.57 16.86 -19.12
N PRO A 9 5.23 16.86 -19.31
CA PRO A 9 4.39 18.05 -19.18
C PRO A 9 4.73 18.89 -17.95
N SER A 10 4.60 20.21 -18.05
CA SER A 10 4.98 21.14 -16.96
C SER A 10 4.34 20.82 -15.61
N HIS A 11 3.12 20.30 -15.59
CA HIS A 11 2.43 19.87 -14.37
C HIS A 11 3.02 18.61 -13.72
N LEU A 12 3.83 17.85 -14.45
CA LEU A 12 4.57 16.68 -13.95
C LEU A 12 6.00 17.04 -13.52
N LYS A 13 6.50 18.24 -13.83
CA LYS A 13 7.84 18.67 -13.41
C LYS A 13 7.97 18.87 -11.89
N SER A 14 6.88 19.14 -11.18
CA SER A 14 6.87 19.16 -9.71
C SER A 14 7.06 17.77 -9.10
N TRP A 15 6.93 16.70 -9.88
CA TRP A 15 6.98 15.32 -9.42
C TRP A 15 8.37 14.69 -9.56
N THR A 16 9.35 15.42 -10.09
CA THR A 16 10.74 14.96 -10.23
C THR A 16 11.41 14.67 -8.88
N HIS A 17 10.84 15.15 -7.77
CA HIS A 17 11.29 14.79 -6.42
C HIS A 17 10.98 13.32 -6.07
N TYR A 18 9.86 12.78 -6.58
CA TYR A 18 9.43 11.41 -6.32
C TYR A 18 9.97 10.41 -7.33
N ILE A 19 10.28 10.86 -8.55
CA ILE A 19 10.57 9.98 -9.68
C ILE A 19 12.02 10.16 -10.15
N GLN A 20 12.78 9.07 -10.19
CA GLN A 20 14.15 9.04 -10.70
C GLN A 20 14.31 7.85 -11.67
N TYR A 21 15.02 8.05 -12.78
CA TYR A 21 15.48 6.93 -13.60
C TYR A 21 16.85 6.49 -13.10
N GLY A 22 17.06 5.19 -12.91
CA GLY A 22 18.38 4.67 -12.56
C GLY A 22 18.98 3.88 -13.71
N ASP A 23 20.19 4.27 -14.11
CA ASP A 23 21.15 3.42 -14.82
C ASP A 23 22.10 2.84 -13.76
N HIS A 24 21.73 1.74 -13.11
CA HIS A 24 22.70 1.01 -12.30
C HIS A 24 23.47 0.05 -13.20
N ASN A 25 24.79 0.25 -13.26
CA ASN A 25 25.79 -0.72 -13.73
C ASN A 25 25.69 -2.01 -12.91
N VAL A 26 24.69 -2.84 -13.17
CA VAL A 26 24.65 -4.23 -12.73
C VAL A 26 25.25 -5.06 -13.86
N PRO A 27 26.37 -5.76 -13.63
CA PRO A 27 26.98 -6.59 -14.66
C PRO A 27 26.22 -7.92 -14.75
N ASP A 28 25.01 -7.87 -15.29
CA ASP A 28 24.30 -9.07 -15.76
C ASP A 28 23.21 -8.69 -16.77
N ASP A 29 22.99 -9.61 -17.69
CA ASP A 29 22.46 -9.48 -19.05
C ASP A 29 20.96 -9.12 -19.11
N ASP A 30 20.60 -7.85 -18.94
CA ASP A 30 19.40 -7.21 -19.52
C ASP A 30 19.36 -5.73 -19.07
N ALA A 31 19.71 -4.80 -19.96
CA ALA A 31 19.64 -3.35 -19.71
C ALA A 31 18.18 -2.86 -19.61
N LYS A 32 17.45 -3.29 -18.58
CA LYS A 32 16.08 -2.83 -18.29
C LYS A 32 16.15 -1.55 -17.48
N VAL A 33 15.71 -0.45 -18.09
CA VAL A 33 15.54 0.84 -17.42
C VAL A 33 14.60 0.65 -16.23
N HIS A 34 15.07 0.99 -15.03
CA HIS A 34 14.27 1.00 -13.81
C HIS A 34 13.75 2.41 -13.53
N LEU A 35 12.45 2.51 -13.28
CA LEU A 35 11.81 3.73 -12.78
C LEU A 35 11.73 3.65 -11.27
N TYR A 36 12.42 4.53 -10.56
CA TYR A 36 12.31 4.65 -9.11
C TYR A 36 11.22 5.66 -8.77
N VAL A 37 10.28 5.25 -7.93
CA VAL A 37 9.17 6.08 -7.43
C VAL A 37 9.17 5.97 -5.90
N GLY A 38 9.54 7.06 -5.22
CA GLY A 38 9.89 7.02 -3.80
C GLY A 38 11.04 6.05 -3.56
N ASN A 39 10.82 5.08 -2.69
CA ASN A 39 11.73 4.00 -2.34
C ASN A 39 11.49 2.71 -3.13
N ASN A 40 10.54 2.73 -4.09
CA ASN A 40 10.16 1.56 -4.88
C ASN A 40 10.78 1.61 -6.27
N SER A 41 11.19 0.44 -6.81
CA SER A 41 11.70 0.31 -8.17
C SER A 41 10.67 -0.39 -9.06
N LEU A 42 10.20 0.27 -10.09
CA LEU A 42 9.25 -0.26 -11.07
C LEU A 42 9.97 -0.62 -12.36
N ARG A 43 9.61 -1.76 -12.91
CA ARG A 43 9.99 -2.23 -14.24
C ARG A 43 8.90 -1.91 -15.24
N SER A 44 9.21 -2.05 -16.53
CA SER A 44 8.22 -1.88 -17.60
C SER A 44 7.02 -2.82 -17.42
N GLU A 45 7.26 -4.04 -16.91
CA GLU A 45 6.22 -5.04 -16.63
C GLU A 45 5.25 -4.57 -15.54
N ASP A 46 5.73 -3.87 -14.52
CA ASP A 46 4.87 -3.30 -13.47
C ASP A 46 4.01 -2.18 -14.04
N LEU A 47 4.59 -1.28 -14.84
CA LEU A 47 3.84 -0.19 -15.48
C LEU A 47 2.78 -0.70 -16.47
N LYS A 48 2.94 -1.90 -17.04
CA LYS A 48 1.91 -2.50 -17.91
C LYS A 48 0.63 -2.81 -17.14
N THR A 49 0.68 -3.00 -15.82
CA THR A 49 -0.52 -3.26 -15.02
C THR A 49 -1.42 -2.04 -14.87
N LEU A 50 -0.91 -0.83 -15.15
CA LEU A 50 -1.69 0.41 -15.17
C LEU A 50 -2.64 0.52 -16.39
N LYS A 51 -2.54 -0.40 -17.35
CA LYS A 51 -3.43 -0.40 -18.52
C LYS A 51 -4.87 -0.73 -18.13
N PRO A 52 -5.87 -0.23 -18.87
CA PRO A 52 -7.26 -0.62 -18.64
C PRO A 52 -7.42 -2.14 -18.63
N LYS A 53 -8.30 -2.63 -17.77
CA LYS A 53 -8.63 -4.06 -17.60
C LYS A 53 -7.49 -4.96 -17.13
N HIS A 54 -6.51 -4.41 -16.43
CA HIS A 54 -5.42 -5.16 -15.81
C HIS A 54 -5.46 -4.97 -14.29
N TRP A 55 -5.09 -6.02 -13.55
CA TRP A 55 -4.91 -5.92 -12.11
C TRP A 55 -3.60 -5.23 -11.78
N LEU A 56 -3.67 -4.18 -10.96
CA LEU A 56 -2.46 -3.57 -10.40
C LEU A 56 -1.68 -4.63 -9.62
N ASN A 57 -0.37 -4.64 -9.81
CA ASN A 57 0.51 -5.45 -8.98
C ASN A 57 0.96 -4.70 -7.72
N ASP A 58 1.63 -5.42 -6.84
CA ASP A 58 2.12 -4.93 -5.56
C ASP A 58 3.13 -3.78 -5.73
N GLN A 59 4.02 -3.85 -6.74
CA GLN A 59 5.00 -2.79 -6.99
C GLN A 59 4.34 -1.45 -7.29
N VAL A 60 3.29 -1.44 -8.11
CA VAL A 60 2.52 -0.22 -8.42
C VAL A 60 1.76 0.29 -7.20
N ILE A 61 1.15 -0.61 -6.41
CA ILE A 61 0.43 -0.23 -5.19
C ILE A 61 1.39 0.43 -4.18
N HIS A 62 2.53 -0.19 -3.89
CA HIS A 62 3.51 0.33 -2.92
C HIS A 62 4.18 1.61 -3.39
N ALA A 63 4.54 1.71 -4.67
CA ALA A 63 5.09 2.94 -5.25
C ALA A 63 4.17 4.15 -5.03
N TYR A 64 2.88 3.97 -5.28
CA TYR A 64 1.90 5.01 -5.08
C TYR A 64 1.71 5.36 -3.59
N LEU A 65 1.55 4.35 -2.73
CA LEU A 65 1.34 4.56 -1.30
C LEU A 65 2.55 5.20 -0.63
N ASP A 66 3.76 4.94 -1.13
CA ASP A 66 4.99 5.58 -0.65
C ASP A 66 5.01 7.06 -0.98
N VAL A 67 4.67 7.46 -2.23
CA VAL A 67 4.52 8.87 -2.62
C VAL A 67 3.49 9.57 -1.74
N LEU A 68 2.32 8.96 -1.54
CA LEU A 68 1.30 9.48 -0.64
C LEU A 68 1.85 9.65 0.78
N SER A 69 2.57 8.65 1.29
CA SER A 69 3.15 8.71 2.62
C SER A 69 4.21 9.81 2.74
N MET A 70 5.01 10.06 1.71
CA MET A 70 5.99 11.15 1.67
C MET A 70 5.30 12.51 1.77
N ASP A 71 4.21 12.71 1.03
CA ASP A 71 3.43 13.96 1.06
C ASP A 71 2.79 14.20 2.43
N VAL A 72 2.09 13.19 2.95
CA VAL A 72 1.38 13.29 4.23
C VAL A 72 2.37 13.44 5.39
N ASN A 73 3.56 12.85 5.28
CA ASN A 73 4.59 12.90 6.32
C ASN A 73 5.55 14.10 6.20
N ALA A 74 5.40 14.97 5.20
CA ALA A 74 6.34 16.05 4.91
C ALA A 74 6.62 16.98 6.12
N ILE A 75 5.62 17.18 6.99
CA ILE A 75 5.74 18.03 8.19
C ILE A 75 5.95 17.18 9.45
N LYS A 76 5.24 16.06 9.58
CA LYS A 76 5.30 15.18 10.74
C LYS A 76 4.90 13.75 10.39
N PRO A 77 5.43 12.72 11.08
CA PRO A 77 4.95 11.35 10.94
C PRO A 77 3.44 11.26 11.18
N THR A 78 2.70 10.81 10.18
CA THR A 78 1.24 10.76 10.18
C THR A 78 0.74 9.44 9.62
N VAL A 79 1.31 8.95 8.51
CA VAL A 79 0.96 7.66 7.88
C VAL A 79 2.19 6.74 7.84
N HIS A 80 2.00 5.46 8.15
CA HIS A 80 2.96 4.41 7.81
C HIS A 80 2.29 3.32 6.98
N VAL A 81 2.96 2.89 5.90
CA VAL A 81 2.49 1.83 5.01
C VAL A 81 3.28 0.57 5.30
N ILE A 82 2.59 -0.50 5.67
CA ILE A 82 3.17 -1.83 5.87
C ILE A 82 3.23 -2.55 4.52
N PRO A 83 4.33 -3.26 4.20
CA PRO A 83 4.39 -4.13 3.03
C PRO A 83 3.25 -5.16 2.96
N SER A 84 2.64 -5.32 1.78
CA SER A 84 1.51 -6.22 1.54
C SER A 84 1.82 -7.69 1.84
N PHE A 85 3.10 -8.06 1.81
CA PHE A 85 3.58 -9.38 2.21
C PHE A 85 3.19 -9.78 3.64
N LEU A 86 2.97 -8.82 4.55
CA LEU A 86 2.51 -9.15 5.90
C LEU A 86 1.18 -9.89 5.89
N ALA A 87 0.28 -9.57 4.95
CA ALA A 87 -1.00 -10.26 4.82
C ALA A 87 -0.80 -11.74 4.49
N VAL A 88 0.16 -12.08 3.61
CA VAL A 88 0.51 -13.47 3.26
C VAL A 88 0.98 -14.25 4.49
N LYS A 89 1.76 -13.60 5.36
CA LYS A 89 2.19 -14.20 6.65
C LYS A 89 1.00 -14.49 7.54
N TRP A 90 0.09 -13.54 7.70
CA TRP A 90 -1.12 -13.73 8.51
C TRP A 90 -2.03 -14.83 7.96
N GLU A 91 -2.19 -14.95 6.64
CA GLU A 91 -2.95 -16.05 6.04
C GLU A 91 -2.33 -17.42 6.31
N SER A 92 -1.01 -17.49 6.46
CA SER A 92 -0.30 -18.71 6.87
C SER A 92 -0.36 -19.00 8.38
N GLY A 93 -1.02 -18.15 9.17
CA GLY A 93 -1.09 -18.23 10.63
C GLY A 93 0.15 -17.70 11.36
N ASP A 94 1.08 -17.07 10.64
CA ASP A 94 2.30 -16.49 11.19
C ASP A 94 2.07 -15.01 11.55
N HIS A 95 1.80 -14.75 12.83
CA HIS A 95 1.54 -13.41 13.34
C HIS A 95 2.73 -12.77 14.07
N THR A 96 3.86 -13.46 14.20
CA THR A 96 4.95 -13.06 15.09
C THR A 96 6.32 -12.96 14.42
N SER A 97 6.52 -13.50 13.22
CA SER A 97 7.84 -13.44 12.56
C SER A 97 8.17 -12.06 11.97
N CYS A 98 7.15 -11.25 11.66
CA CYS A 98 7.31 -10.00 10.92
C CYS A 98 6.71 -8.80 11.68
N LEU A 99 7.22 -8.54 12.89
CA LEU A 99 6.66 -7.51 13.80
C LEU A 99 7.10 -6.07 13.53
N TYR A 100 8.07 -5.85 12.65
CA TYR A 100 8.66 -4.52 12.39
C TYR A 100 9.08 -3.75 13.67
N PRO A 101 9.88 -4.34 14.58
CA PRO A 101 10.19 -3.76 15.89
C PRO A 101 10.96 -2.43 15.84
N LYS A 102 11.57 -2.10 14.69
CA LYS A 102 12.30 -0.83 14.46
C LYS A 102 11.37 0.33 14.08
N VAL A 103 10.11 0.06 13.75
CA VAL A 103 9.14 1.10 13.37
C VAL A 103 8.28 1.46 14.58
N ALA A 104 8.38 2.68 15.09
CA ALA A 104 7.56 3.16 16.20
C ALA A 104 6.16 3.54 15.69
N PHE A 105 5.21 2.60 15.73
CA PHE A 105 3.85 2.75 15.18
C PHE A 105 3.07 3.87 15.88
N GLU A 106 3.33 4.09 17.16
CA GLU A 106 2.69 5.08 18.02
C GLU A 106 3.02 6.53 17.61
N LYS A 107 4.03 6.72 16.74
CA LYS A 107 4.34 8.03 16.15
C LYS A 107 3.39 8.43 15.03
N PHE A 108 2.69 7.47 14.44
CA PHE A 108 1.81 7.69 13.30
C PHE A 108 0.36 7.77 13.78
N LYS A 109 -0.46 8.54 13.07
CA LYS A 109 -1.91 8.53 13.26
C LYS A 109 -2.52 7.31 12.58
N TRP A 110 -2.04 7.01 11.37
CA TRP A 110 -2.60 5.99 10.50
C TRP A 110 -1.56 4.94 10.15
N ILE A 111 -1.96 3.68 10.25
CA ILE A 111 -1.21 2.56 9.68
C ILE A 111 -2.05 1.95 8.57
N LEU A 112 -1.46 1.83 7.38
CA LEU A 112 -2.08 1.27 6.20
C LEU A 112 -1.42 -0.07 5.87
N LEU A 113 -2.23 -1.07 5.57
CA LEU A 113 -1.75 -2.36 5.06
C LEU A 113 -2.56 -2.70 3.81
N PRO A 114 -2.00 -2.53 2.60
CA PRO A 114 -2.59 -3.09 1.39
C PRO A 114 -2.52 -4.63 1.47
N ILE A 115 -3.65 -5.29 1.24
CA ILE A 115 -3.81 -6.73 1.37
C ILE A 115 -4.19 -7.27 -0.01
N CYS A 116 -3.45 -8.25 -0.54
CA CYS A 116 -3.80 -8.91 -1.81
C CYS A 116 -4.04 -10.39 -1.55
N THR A 117 -5.29 -10.84 -1.67
CA THR A 117 -5.66 -12.23 -1.35
C THR A 117 -6.64 -12.78 -2.37
N ASN A 118 -6.36 -13.98 -2.88
CA ASN A 118 -7.08 -14.58 -4.00
C ASN A 118 -7.30 -13.58 -5.16
N HIS A 119 -6.23 -12.85 -5.50
CA HIS A 119 -6.22 -11.83 -6.54
C HIS A 119 -7.19 -10.65 -6.35
N HIS A 120 -7.52 -10.34 -5.09
CA HIS A 120 -8.34 -9.19 -4.76
C HIS A 120 -7.60 -8.27 -3.78
N TRP A 121 -7.58 -6.97 -4.09
CA TRP A 121 -6.96 -5.96 -3.25
C TRP A 121 -7.97 -5.40 -2.24
N LEU A 122 -7.53 -5.36 -0.98
CA LEU A 122 -8.20 -4.77 0.16
C LEU A 122 -7.24 -3.77 0.83
N LEU A 123 -7.78 -2.88 1.66
CA LEU A 123 -6.97 -1.97 2.46
C LEU A 123 -7.38 -2.05 3.93
N LEU A 124 -6.46 -2.50 4.79
CA LEU A 124 -6.63 -2.35 6.23
C LEU A 124 -6.14 -0.96 6.65
N ILE A 125 -6.96 -0.29 7.44
CA ILE A 125 -6.71 1.05 7.97
C ILE A 125 -6.82 0.98 9.49
N ALA A 126 -5.73 1.29 10.18
CA ALA A 126 -5.72 1.42 11.63
C ALA A 126 -5.49 2.87 12.06
N ASP A 127 -6.40 3.39 12.90
CA ASP A 127 -6.27 4.66 13.60
C ASP A 127 -5.57 4.40 14.95
N MET A 128 -4.30 4.78 15.03
CA MET A 128 -3.49 4.62 16.24
C MET A 128 -3.92 5.57 17.37
N VAL A 129 -4.59 6.68 17.05
CA VAL A 129 -5.04 7.66 18.06
C VAL A 129 -6.34 7.18 18.71
N ASN A 130 -7.30 6.75 17.88
CA ASN A 130 -8.60 6.29 18.35
C ASN A 130 -8.65 4.78 18.67
N ASN A 131 -7.59 4.03 18.38
CA ASN A 131 -7.51 2.58 18.50
C ASN A 131 -8.65 1.88 17.75
N THR A 132 -8.84 2.29 16.49
CA THR A 132 -9.84 1.67 15.61
C THR A 132 -9.13 0.99 14.45
N VAL A 133 -9.68 -0.14 13.98
CA VAL A 133 -9.19 -0.83 12.79
C VAL A 133 -10.37 -1.20 11.92
N GLY A 134 -10.24 -0.99 10.61
CA GLY A 134 -11.24 -1.37 9.63
C GLY A 134 -10.58 -1.90 8.36
N VAL A 135 -11.36 -2.64 7.58
CA VAL A 135 -10.95 -3.13 6.26
C VAL A 135 -11.87 -2.51 5.23
N LEU A 136 -11.29 -1.89 4.21
CA LEU A 136 -11.98 -1.44 3.02
C LEU A 136 -11.94 -2.53 1.96
N ASN A 137 -13.12 -2.85 1.47
CA ASN A 137 -13.35 -3.75 0.36
C ASN A 137 -14.28 -3.08 -0.64
N SER A 138 -13.85 -2.99 -1.90
CA SER A 138 -14.65 -2.44 -2.98
C SER A 138 -15.74 -3.39 -3.46
N LEU A 139 -15.69 -4.68 -3.09
CA LEU A 139 -16.75 -5.67 -3.36
C LEU A 139 -17.72 -5.71 -2.18
N ASP A 140 -18.95 -5.28 -2.42
CA ASP A 140 -20.01 -5.19 -1.40
C ASP A 140 -20.53 -6.56 -0.93
N TRP A 141 -20.47 -7.57 -1.81
CA TRP A 141 -20.99 -8.92 -1.58
C TRP A 141 -20.03 -9.84 -0.80
N ASP A 142 -18.78 -9.44 -0.57
CA ASP A 142 -17.77 -10.29 0.09
C ASP A 142 -17.12 -9.63 1.32
N GLN A 143 -17.94 -9.25 2.29
CA GLN A 143 -17.44 -8.73 3.57
C GLN A 143 -16.82 -9.81 4.47
N SER A 144 -16.99 -11.09 4.13
CA SER A 144 -16.43 -12.23 4.88
C SER A 144 -14.91 -12.17 5.02
N ARG A 145 -14.25 -11.46 4.10
CA ARG A 145 -12.80 -11.26 4.07
C ARG A 145 -12.29 -10.28 5.13
N HIS A 146 -13.14 -9.53 5.83
CA HIS A 146 -12.68 -8.51 6.78
C HIS A 146 -12.19 -9.13 8.09
N ASP A 147 -12.97 -10.04 8.65
CA ASP A 147 -12.79 -10.54 10.02
C ASP A 147 -11.42 -11.20 10.29
N PRO A 148 -10.84 -12.01 9.36
CA PRO A 148 -9.52 -12.58 9.54
C PRO A 148 -8.43 -11.51 9.70
N PHE A 149 -8.46 -10.43 8.91
CA PHE A 149 -7.45 -9.37 8.97
C PHE A 149 -7.64 -8.45 10.19
N LEU A 150 -8.89 -8.21 10.60
CA LEU A 150 -9.17 -7.50 11.85
C LEU A 150 -8.64 -8.27 13.07
N THR A 151 -8.81 -9.60 13.07
CA THR A 151 -8.28 -10.48 14.13
C THR A 151 -6.76 -10.56 14.09
N SER A 152 -6.18 -10.63 12.89
CA SER A 152 -4.73 -10.65 12.70
C SER A 152 -4.07 -9.35 13.15
N TRP A 153 -4.69 -8.19 12.88
CA TRP A 153 -4.22 -6.90 13.38
C TRP A 153 -4.16 -6.86 14.91
N LYS A 154 -5.23 -7.30 15.60
CA LYS A 154 -5.25 -7.33 17.06
C LYS A 154 -4.14 -8.22 17.63
N SER A 155 -3.96 -9.41 17.04
CA SER A 155 -2.90 -10.36 17.44
C SER A 155 -1.50 -9.78 17.18
N PHE A 156 -1.31 -9.13 16.04
CA PHE A 156 -0.07 -8.47 15.66
C PHE A 156 0.28 -7.32 16.62
N MET A 157 -0.69 -6.48 17.00
CA MET A 157 -0.46 -5.38 17.94
C MET A 157 -0.17 -5.89 19.36
N SER A 158 -0.86 -6.94 19.82
CA SER A 158 -0.56 -7.64 21.07
C SER A 158 0.87 -8.20 21.06
N ALA A 159 1.27 -8.91 19.99
CA ALA A 159 2.62 -9.47 19.85
C ALA A 159 3.73 -8.40 19.83
N ARG A 160 3.40 -7.16 19.47
CA ARG A 160 4.30 -6.00 19.55
C ARG A 160 4.38 -5.37 20.94
N GLY A 161 3.63 -5.87 21.92
CA GLY A 161 3.49 -5.26 23.25
C GLY A 161 2.71 -3.94 23.22
N LEU A 162 1.90 -3.72 22.17
CA LEU A 162 1.03 -2.56 22.03
C LEU A 162 -0.39 -2.91 22.46
N LYS A 163 -1.23 -1.88 22.57
CA LYS A 163 -2.61 -2.01 23.04
C LYS A 163 -3.37 -3.09 22.28
N GLU A 164 -4.05 -3.98 23.02
CA GLU A 164 -4.83 -5.10 22.47
C GLU A 164 -6.28 -4.72 22.17
N GLU A 165 -6.80 -3.71 22.86
CA GLU A 165 -8.18 -3.25 22.71
C GLU A 165 -8.33 -2.33 21.49
N TRP A 166 -8.80 -2.93 20.39
CA TRP A 166 -9.15 -2.24 19.15
C TRP A 166 -10.65 -2.37 18.86
N SER A 167 -11.29 -1.22 18.63
CA SER A 167 -12.66 -1.18 18.12
C SER A 167 -12.67 -1.31 16.60
N VAL A 168 -13.74 -1.86 16.04
CA VAL A 168 -13.86 -2.01 14.58
C VAL A 168 -14.46 -0.73 13.99
N ALA A 169 -13.70 -0.05 13.13
CA ALA A 169 -14.19 1.07 12.33
C ALA A 169 -14.85 0.56 11.06
N ARG A 170 -15.96 1.20 10.66
CA ARG A 170 -16.59 0.99 9.36
C ARG A 170 -16.23 2.13 8.44
N TYR A 171 -15.48 1.81 7.39
CA TYR A 171 -15.18 2.73 6.31
C TYR A 171 -16.07 2.41 5.13
N ILE A 172 -16.59 3.44 4.47
CA ILE A 172 -17.42 3.31 3.27
C ILE A 172 -16.55 3.72 2.09
N SER A 173 -16.52 2.89 1.06
CA SER A 173 -15.93 3.21 -0.24
C SER A 173 -16.99 3.10 -1.32
N SER A 174 -16.70 3.66 -2.48
CA SER A 174 -17.48 3.36 -3.68
C SER A 174 -17.39 1.85 -3.98
N ILE A 175 -18.45 1.28 -4.54
CA ILE A 175 -18.52 -0.16 -4.85
C ILE A 175 -18.01 -0.38 -6.27
N GLN A 176 -17.03 -1.26 -6.41
CA GLN A 176 -16.49 -1.69 -7.70
C GLN A 176 -17.54 -2.46 -8.50
N GLN A 177 -17.62 -2.19 -9.80
CA GLN A 177 -18.57 -2.82 -10.73
C GLN A 177 -17.89 -3.73 -11.77
N ASP A 178 -16.56 -3.81 -11.76
CA ASP A 178 -15.75 -4.66 -12.64
C ASP A 178 -14.94 -5.69 -11.84
N GLY A 179 -14.14 -6.51 -12.52
CA GLY A 179 -13.31 -7.52 -11.87
C GLY A 179 -11.87 -7.10 -11.63
N ASP A 180 -11.46 -5.88 -11.99
CA ASP A 180 -10.04 -5.54 -12.12
C ASP A 180 -9.57 -4.21 -11.52
N SER A 181 -10.50 -3.34 -11.14
CA SER A 181 -10.19 -2.05 -10.53
C SER A 181 -9.94 -2.09 -9.02
N CYS A 182 -10.02 -3.24 -8.34
CA CYS A 182 -9.88 -3.33 -6.87
C CYS A 182 -8.60 -2.66 -6.34
N GLY A 183 -7.48 -2.80 -7.05
CA GLY A 183 -6.24 -2.09 -6.73
C GLY A 183 -6.38 -0.57 -6.83
N VAL A 184 -7.08 -0.05 -7.84
CA VAL A 184 -7.37 1.38 -8.00
C VAL A 184 -8.25 1.88 -6.84
N PHE A 185 -9.24 1.09 -6.41
CA PHE A 185 -10.06 1.43 -5.25
C PHE A 185 -9.22 1.53 -3.97
N VAL A 186 -8.26 0.63 -3.75
CA VAL A 186 -7.30 0.75 -2.64
C VAL A 186 -6.54 2.08 -2.70
N LEU A 187 -6.03 2.47 -3.88
CA LEU A 187 -5.32 3.74 -4.06
C LEU A 187 -6.22 4.94 -3.73
N MET A 188 -7.44 4.98 -4.29
CA MET A 188 -8.39 6.06 -4.06
C MET A 188 -8.81 6.18 -2.59
N CYS A 189 -8.97 5.05 -1.90
CA CYS A 189 -9.32 5.05 -0.48
C CYS A 189 -8.15 5.47 0.42
N SER A 190 -6.91 5.26 -0.02
CA SER A 190 -5.74 5.72 0.75
C SER A 190 -5.58 7.24 0.76
N PHE A 191 -6.25 7.99 -0.12
CA PHE A 191 -6.23 9.46 -0.11
C PHE A 191 -7.05 10.09 1.02
N VAL A 192 -7.97 9.35 1.66
CA VAL A 192 -8.87 9.94 2.68
C VAL A 192 -8.31 9.93 4.10
N VAL A 193 -7.09 9.42 4.30
CA VAL A 193 -6.39 9.38 5.60
C VAL A 193 -5.50 10.59 5.83
#